data_AF-A0A348WDT5-F1
#
_entry.id   AF-A0A348WDT5-F1
#
_cell.length_a   1.000
_cell.length_b   1.000
_cell.length_c   1.000
_cell.angle_alpha   90.00
_cell.angle_beta   90.00
_cell.angle_gamma   90.00
#
_symmetry.space_group_name_H-M   'P 1'
#
loop_
_entity.id
_entity.type
_entity.pdbx_description
1 polymer ?
#
loop_
_entity_poly.entity_id
_entity_poly.type
_entity_poly.pdbx_seq_one_letter_code
_entity_poly.pdbx_strand_id
1 'polypeptide(L)'
;SGLPRVRSNVAFYSRTDTPTIDHLTLAHYGRPAENIYSRVTAGYLERMYAGVSGEVLWKPVESRLGLGAEINYVQPRDFDQQFGLRSRNTGTGVIPEWNGHVSAYLDMGYGFHGQLDVGRYLAGDWGATVALDRVFANGWSIGAFATKTNVSSATFGEGSFDKGLRITIPFAWGLGTANKRSSTTTLRSLTRDGGARLEVEDRLYERIRDTQDPQLSRGWGKFWR
;
A
#
# COMPACT_ATOMS: atom_id res chain seq x y z
N SER A 1 4.95 -19.18 12.54
CA SER A 1 5.90 -18.07 12.53
C SER A 1 6.03 -17.52 13.95
N GLY A 2 7.24 -17.19 14.39
CA GLY A 2 7.48 -16.51 15.69
C GLY A 2 7.31 -14.98 15.62
N LEU A 3 6.64 -14.49 14.58
CA LEU A 3 6.36 -13.07 14.38
C LEU A 3 4.98 -12.71 14.92
N PRO A 4 4.75 -11.46 15.35
CA PRO A 4 3.41 -11.00 15.68
C PRO A 4 2.47 -11.14 14.48
N ARG A 5 1.23 -11.56 14.74
CA ARG A 5 0.23 -11.77 13.68
C ARG A 5 -0.33 -10.43 13.19
N VAL A 6 0.17 -9.96 12.05
CA VAL A 6 -0.19 -8.67 11.44
C VAL A 6 -1.11 -8.80 10.23
N ARG A 7 -1.08 -9.94 9.52
CA ARG A 7 -1.94 -10.26 8.36
C ARG A 7 -2.65 -11.59 8.51
N SER A 8 -2.09 -12.53 9.27
CA SER A 8 -2.67 -13.86 9.51
C SER A 8 -4.05 -13.82 10.19
N ASN A 9 -4.42 -12.71 10.84
CA ASN A 9 -5.74 -12.54 11.45
C ASN A 9 -6.84 -12.15 10.46
N VAL A 10 -6.57 -12.05 9.15
CA VAL A 10 -7.54 -11.64 8.11
C VAL A 10 -8.86 -12.41 8.19
N ALA A 11 -8.81 -13.70 8.53
CA ALA A 11 -10.00 -14.54 8.64
C ALA A 11 -10.98 -14.08 9.75
N PHE A 12 -10.50 -13.37 10.80
CA PHE A 12 -11.37 -12.83 11.83
C PHE A 12 -12.11 -11.58 11.37
N TYR A 13 -11.47 -10.75 10.53
CA TYR A 13 -12.07 -9.58 9.92
C TYR A 13 -13.16 -9.96 8.89
N SER A 14 -13.06 -11.14 8.26
CA SER A 14 -14.04 -11.62 7.28
C SER A 14 -15.26 -12.36 7.86
N ARG A 15 -15.38 -12.49 9.19
CA ARG A 15 -16.45 -13.27 9.85
C ARG A 15 -17.61 -12.43 10.39
N THR A 16 -17.57 -11.12 10.19
CA THR A 16 -18.49 -10.20 10.84
C THR A 16 -19.76 -10.02 10.00
N ASP A 17 -20.93 -10.30 10.60
CA ASP A 17 -22.25 -10.13 9.97
C ASP A 17 -22.81 -8.69 10.11
N THR A 18 -22.10 -7.81 10.81
CA THR A 18 -22.49 -6.41 11.01
C THR A 18 -21.85 -5.48 9.98
N PRO A 19 -22.44 -4.29 9.71
CA PRO A 19 -21.82 -3.29 8.86
C PRO A 19 -20.38 -2.94 9.31
N THR A 20 -19.44 -2.94 8.37
CA THR A 20 -18.02 -2.64 8.63
C THR A 20 -17.64 -1.25 8.12
N ILE A 21 -16.65 -0.64 8.76
CA ILE A 21 -15.99 0.57 8.26
C ILE A 21 -14.61 0.16 7.75
N ASP A 22 -14.48 -0.01 6.44
CA ASP A 22 -13.20 -0.45 5.88
C ASP A 22 -12.13 0.65 6.00
N HIS A 23 -12.51 1.89 5.68
CA HIS A 23 -11.66 3.07 5.77
C HIS A 23 -12.46 4.28 6.27
N LEU A 24 -11.87 5.05 7.18
CA LEU A 24 -12.38 6.34 7.63
C LEU A 24 -11.19 7.21 7.99
N THR A 25 -10.78 8.04 7.05
CA THR A 25 -9.54 8.80 7.14
C THR A 25 -9.77 10.29 6.88
N LEU A 26 -8.96 11.12 7.53
CA LEU A 26 -8.74 12.50 7.18
C LEU A 26 -7.34 12.61 6.59
N ALA A 27 -7.23 13.12 5.37
CA ALA A 27 -5.95 13.27 4.68
C ALA A 27 -5.70 14.73 4.30
N HIS A 28 -4.52 15.24 4.64
CA HIS A 28 -4.03 16.55 4.23
C HIS A 28 -2.87 16.37 3.24
N TYR A 29 -2.92 17.09 2.12
CA TYR A 29 -1.91 17.06 1.06
C TYR A 29 -1.29 18.44 0.92
N GLY A 30 0.03 18.49 0.78
CA GLY A 30 0.78 19.73 0.62
C GLY A 30 1.89 19.61 -0.42
N ARG A 31 2.33 20.76 -0.93
CA ARG A 31 3.50 20.89 -1.82
C ARG A 31 4.48 21.89 -1.18
N PRO A 32 5.26 21.47 -0.17
CA PRO A 32 6.07 22.39 0.63
C PRO A 32 7.23 23.03 -0.15
N ALA A 33 7.65 22.42 -1.26
CA ALA A 33 8.66 22.98 -2.15
C ALA A 33 8.42 22.52 -3.59
N GLU A 34 9.22 23.05 -4.52
CA GLU A 34 9.18 22.59 -5.90
C GLU A 34 9.51 21.10 -5.98
N ASN A 35 8.69 20.34 -6.72
CA ASN A 35 8.83 18.90 -6.90
C ASN A 35 8.73 18.05 -5.62
N ILE A 36 8.46 18.65 -4.46
CA ILE A 36 8.25 17.96 -3.19
C ILE A 36 6.76 18.00 -2.83
N TYR A 37 6.21 16.82 -2.59
CA TYR A 37 4.84 16.59 -2.16
C TYR A 37 4.85 15.97 -0.78
N SER A 38 3.81 16.23 0.00
CA SER A 38 3.64 15.71 1.35
C SER A 38 2.21 15.27 1.58
N ARG A 39 2.02 14.27 2.42
CA ARG A 39 0.72 13.79 2.85
C ARG A 39 0.79 13.44 4.34
N VAL A 40 -0.24 13.84 5.07
CA VAL A 40 -0.52 13.33 6.41
C VAL A 40 -1.93 12.77 6.42
N THR A 41 -2.07 11.51 6.79
CA THR A 41 -3.36 10.82 6.86
C THR A 41 -3.55 10.28 8.27
N ALA A 42 -4.72 10.50 8.87
CA ALA A 42 -5.05 10.00 10.19
C ALA A 42 -6.45 9.35 10.22
N GLY A 43 -6.64 8.36 11.09
CA GLY A 43 -7.92 7.68 11.30
C GLY A 43 -7.80 6.17 11.11
N TYR A 44 -8.84 5.55 10.56
CA TYR A 44 -8.89 4.13 10.24
C TYR A 44 -8.32 3.92 8.84
N LEU A 45 -6.99 3.77 8.79
CA LEU A 45 -6.18 3.75 7.56
C LEU A 45 -6.53 2.56 6.67
N GLU A 46 -6.74 1.40 7.27
CA GLU A 46 -7.18 0.18 6.60
C GLU A 46 -8.07 -0.68 7.51
N ARG A 47 -8.59 -1.79 6.97
CA ARG A 47 -9.44 -2.74 7.71
C ARG A 47 -8.81 -3.23 9.02
N MET A 48 -7.48 -3.40 9.05
CA MET A 48 -6.77 -3.96 10.19
C MET A 48 -6.13 -2.93 11.13
N TYR A 49 -5.87 -1.70 10.65
CA TYR A 49 -5.06 -0.72 11.37
C TYR A 49 -5.68 0.68 11.31
N ALA A 50 -5.68 1.33 12.47
CA ALA A 50 -5.91 2.75 12.62
C ALA A 50 -4.60 3.43 13.02
N GLY A 51 -4.49 4.73 12.81
CA GLY A 51 -3.29 5.47 13.19
C GLY A 51 -3.06 6.73 12.37
N VAL A 52 -1.80 7.11 12.28
CA VAL A 52 -1.32 8.27 11.51
C VAL A 52 -0.22 7.83 10.56
N SER A 53 -0.29 8.27 9.32
CA SER A 53 0.70 8.05 8.25
C SER A 53 1.19 9.40 7.75
N GLY A 54 2.51 9.59 7.75
CA GLY A 54 3.17 10.72 7.11
C GLY A 54 3.97 10.23 5.91
N GLU A 55 3.89 10.96 4.80
CA GLU A 55 4.62 10.66 3.57
C GLU A 55 5.18 11.94 2.95
N VAL A 56 6.41 11.87 2.44
CA VAL A 56 7.01 12.89 1.59
C VAL A 56 7.48 12.22 0.30
N LEU A 57 7.28 12.89 -0.82
CA LEU A 57 7.71 12.44 -2.14
C LEU A 57 8.41 13.57 -2.88
N TRP A 58 9.63 13.33 -3.34
CA TRP A 58 10.28 14.11 -4.37
C TRP A 58 10.02 13.48 -5.74
N LYS A 59 9.33 14.21 -6.62
CA LYS A 59 9.01 13.77 -7.98
C LYS A 59 8.92 14.96 -8.96
N PRO A 60 10.03 15.31 -9.64
CA PRO A 60 10.01 16.27 -10.74
C PRO A 60 9.15 15.78 -11.91
N VAL A 61 8.53 16.72 -12.63
CA VAL A 61 7.59 16.42 -13.73
C VAL A 61 8.27 15.63 -14.86
N GLU A 62 9.46 16.06 -15.28
CA GLU A 62 10.20 15.45 -16.40
C GLU A 62 11.04 14.23 -15.97
N SER A 63 11.17 13.99 -14.66
CA SER A 63 11.95 12.88 -14.13
C SER A 63 11.17 11.57 -14.19
N ARG A 64 11.84 10.51 -14.64
CA ARG A 64 11.35 9.12 -14.54
C ARG A 64 11.57 8.52 -13.16
N LEU A 65 12.39 9.16 -12.33
CA LEU A 65 12.69 8.77 -10.96
C LEU A 65 11.83 9.58 -9.97
N GLY A 66 11.25 8.88 -8.99
CA GLY A 66 10.67 9.47 -7.79
C GLY A 66 11.30 8.85 -6.54
N LEU A 67 11.49 9.66 -5.50
CA LEU A 67 12.02 9.20 -4.20
C LEU A 67 11.04 9.61 -3.11
N GLY A 68 10.61 8.64 -2.30
CA GLY A 68 9.65 8.85 -1.23
C GLY A 68 10.19 8.37 0.11
N ALA A 69 9.61 8.90 1.18
CA ALA A 69 9.79 8.39 2.53
C ALA A 69 8.45 8.41 3.25
N GLU A 70 8.21 7.40 4.06
CA GLU A 70 7.02 7.32 4.91
C GLU A 70 7.36 6.88 6.32
N ILE A 71 6.53 7.33 7.26
CA ILE A 71 6.50 6.87 8.64
C ILE A 71 5.07 6.72 9.09
N ASN A 72 4.79 5.65 9.82
CA ASN A 72 3.46 5.32 10.27
C ASN A 72 3.49 4.99 11.76
N TYR A 73 2.52 5.52 12.50
CA TYR A 73 2.18 5.15 13.87
C TYR A 73 0.84 4.45 13.87
N VAL A 74 0.79 3.17 14.25
CA VAL A 74 -0.41 2.34 14.04
C VAL A 74 -0.81 1.53 15.27
N GLN A 75 -2.12 1.34 15.39
CA GLN A 75 -2.76 0.48 16.37
C GLN A 75 -3.69 -0.49 15.62
N PRO A 76 -3.69 -1.79 15.98
CA PRO A 76 -4.62 -2.73 15.37
C PRO A 76 -6.07 -2.43 15.77
N ARG A 77 -6.98 -2.56 14.81
CA ARG A 77 -8.42 -2.39 14.99
C ARG A 77 -9.07 -3.65 15.55
N ASP A 78 -10.19 -3.47 16.24
CA ASP A 78 -11.06 -4.58 16.63
C ASP A 78 -11.58 -5.34 15.39
N PHE A 79 -11.88 -6.62 15.58
CA PHE A 79 -12.27 -7.51 14.48
C PHE A 79 -13.66 -7.21 13.91
N ASP A 80 -14.50 -6.47 14.65
CA ASP A 80 -15.80 -5.99 14.18
C ASP A 80 -15.70 -4.85 13.15
N GLN A 81 -14.49 -4.30 12.96
CA GLN A 81 -14.20 -3.21 12.03
C GLN A 81 -15.05 -1.95 12.26
N GLN A 82 -15.46 -1.69 13.50
CA GLN A 82 -16.10 -0.44 13.89
C GLN A 82 -15.02 0.58 14.32
N PHE A 83 -15.28 1.31 15.41
CA PHE A 83 -14.38 2.33 15.98
C PHE A 83 -13.44 1.79 17.06
N GLY A 84 -13.47 0.48 17.31
CA GLY A 84 -12.70 -0.17 18.36
C GLY A 84 -11.23 -0.39 17.98
N LEU A 85 -10.37 -0.40 19.01
CA LEU A 85 -8.94 -0.70 18.91
C LEU A 85 -8.59 -1.84 19.87
N ARG A 86 -7.84 -2.82 19.39
CA ARG A 86 -7.38 -3.95 20.21
C ARG A 86 -5.93 -3.80 20.63
N SER A 87 -5.52 -4.61 21.61
CA SER A 87 -4.13 -4.73 22.00
C SER A 87 -3.22 -5.13 20.83
N ARG A 88 -1.97 -4.61 20.86
CA ARG A 88 -0.87 -5.00 19.97
C ARG A 88 -0.30 -6.37 20.30
N ASN A 89 -0.64 -6.93 21.47
CA ASN A 89 -0.22 -8.27 21.86
C ASN A 89 -0.97 -9.30 21.02
N THR A 90 -0.19 -10.13 20.33
CA THR A 90 -0.66 -11.30 19.62
C THR A 90 -0.13 -12.55 20.32
N GLY A 91 -0.73 -13.71 20.05
CA GLY A 91 -0.27 -14.97 20.67
C GLY A 91 1.18 -15.35 20.35
N THR A 92 1.84 -14.68 19.40
CA THR A 92 3.21 -14.97 18.95
C THR A 92 4.16 -13.78 19.09
N GLY A 93 3.71 -12.63 19.62
CA GLY A 93 4.55 -11.44 19.78
C GLY A 93 3.75 -10.14 19.85
N VAL A 94 4.45 -9.00 19.94
CA VAL A 94 3.83 -7.67 20.03
C VAL A 94 4.05 -6.91 18.73
N ILE A 95 2.97 -6.37 18.14
CA ILE A 95 3.04 -5.51 16.96
C ILE A 95 3.70 -4.19 17.36
N PRO A 96 4.79 -3.73 16.71
CA PRO A 96 5.37 -2.41 16.95
C PRO A 96 4.41 -1.29 16.56
N GLU A 97 4.51 -0.15 17.26
CA GLU A 97 3.71 1.03 16.94
C GLU A 97 4.18 1.70 15.64
N TRP A 98 5.49 1.69 15.41
CA TRP A 98 6.12 2.40 14.32
C TRP A 98 6.60 1.47 13.20
N ASN A 99 6.31 1.85 11.97
CA ASN A 99 6.85 1.27 10.75
C ASN A 99 7.08 2.37 9.71
N GLY A 100 7.80 2.08 8.63
CA GLY A 100 8.13 3.10 7.64
C GLY A 100 9.16 2.63 6.62
N HIS A 101 9.20 3.31 5.49
CA HIS A 101 10.01 2.92 4.34
C HIS A 101 10.57 4.16 3.64
N VAL A 102 11.75 4.01 3.06
CA VAL A 102 12.22 4.86 1.97
C VAL A 102 11.96 4.10 0.67
N SER A 103 11.41 4.79 -0.31
CA SER A 103 10.96 4.21 -1.57
C SER A 103 11.64 4.89 -2.74
N ALA A 104 12.10 4.10 -3.71
CA ALA A 104 12.53 4.57 -5.01
C ALA A 104 11.58 4.04 -6.07
N TYR A 105 11.15 4.91 -6.97
CA TYR A 105 10.21 4.59 -8.03
C TYR A 105 10.81 4.95 -9.38
N LEU A 106 10.70 4.03 -10.34
CA LEU A 106 11.27 4.21 -11.66
C LEU A 106 10.21 3.92 -12.73
N ASP A 107 9.89 4.93 -13.53
CA ASP A 107 9.18 4.73 -14.79
C ASP A 107 10.16 4.13 -15.82
N MET A 108 9.98 2.85 -16.14
CA MET A 108 10.80 2.12 -17.11
C MET A 108 10.31 2.30 -18.56
N GLY A 109 9.24 3.06 -18.75
CA GLY A 109 8.65 3.34 -20.05
C GLY A 109 7.78 2.19 -20.54
N TYR A 110 7.05 2.45 -21.62
CA TYR A 110 6.09 1.50 -22.20
C TYR A 110 5.00 1.03 -21.23
N GLY A 111 4.77 1.70 -20.10
CA GLY A 111 3.83 1.26 -19.06
C GLY A 111 4.44 0.31 -18.01
N PHE A 112 5.76 0.12 -17.99
CA PHE A 112 6.43 -0.60 -16.90
C PHE A 112 6.87 0.37 -15.80
N HIS A 113 6.60 0.00 -14.55
CA HIS A 113 6.99 0.77 -13.37
C HIS A 113 7.68 -0.14 -12.36
N GLY A 114 8.89 0.22 -11.97
CA GLY A 114 9.61 -0.43 -10.88
C GLY A 114 9.49 0.35 -9.58
N GLN A 115 9.49 -0.37 -8.47
CA GLN A 115 9.51 0.19 -7.14
C GLN A 115 10.44 -0.63 -6.24
N LEU A 116 11.20 0.07 -5.40
CA LEU A 116 12.01 -0.49 -4.33
C LEU A 116 11.62 0.21 -3.04
N ASP A 117 11.11 -0.54 -2.07
CA ASP A 117 10.85 -0.05 -0.71
C ASP A 117 11.87 -0.69 0.24
N VAL A 118 12.50 0.11 1.10
CA VAL A 118 13.44 -0.38 2.12
C VAL A 118 13.05 0.21 3.47
N GLY A 119 12.87 -0.63 4.48
CA GLY A 119 12.46 -0.14 5.78
C GLY A 119 11.98 -1.21 6.74
N ARG A 120 11.15 -0.75 7.68
CA ARG A 120 10.58 -1.55 8.76
C ARG A 120 9.12 -1.86 8.44
N TYR A 121 8.79 -3.15 8.46
CA TYR A 121 7.46 -3.68 8.20
C TYR A 121 6.60 -3.75 9.48
N LEU A 122 5.31 -4.04 9.31
CA LEU A 122 4.32 -4.08 10.40
C LEU A 122 4.67 -5.08 11.50
N ALA A 123 5.27 -6.23 11.17
CA ALA A 123 5.68 -7.22 12.18
C ALA A 123 6.98 -6.84 12.90
N GLY A 124 7.60 -5.71 12.54
CA GLY A 124 8.84 -5.21 13.13
C GLY A 124 10.12 -5.73 12.50
N ASP A 125 10.01 -6.52 11.45
CA ASP A 125 11.14 -6.95 10.64
C ASP A 125 11.63 -5.83 9.72
N TRP A 126 12.93 -5.83 9.41
CA TRP A 126 13.56 -4.89 8.50
C TRP A 126 13.90 -5.59 7.19
N GLY A 127 13.65 -4.95 6.07
CA GLY A 127 13.92 -5.55 4.77
C GLY A 127 13.68 -4.63 3.59
N ALA A 128 13.58 -5.27 2.43
CA ALA A 128 13.33 -4.61 1.16
C ALA A 128 12.28 -5.35 0.34
N THR A 129 11.42 -4.59 -0.32
CA THR A 129 10.46 -5.07 -1.34
C THR A 129 10.85 -4.51 -2.68
N VAL A 130 11.00 -5.38 -3.67
CA VAL A 130 11.09 -4.99 -5.08
C VAL A 130 9.78 -5.34 -5.76
N ALA A 131 9.21 -4.39 -6.49
CA ALA A 131 8.00 -4.58 -7.28
C ALA A 131 8.21 -4.11 -8.73
N LEU A 132 7.52 -4.79 -9.64
CA LEU A 132 7.44 -4.43 -11.05
C LEU A 132 5.98 -4.55 -11.48
N ASP A 133 5.42 -3.46 -11.98
CA ASP A 133 4.05 -3.37 -12.48
C ASP A 133 4.05 -3.03 -13.97
N ARG A 134 3.15 -3.68 -14.71
CA ARG A 134 2.78 -3.34 -16.09
C ARG A 134 1.39 -2.74 -16.09
N VAL A 135 1.30 -1.47 -16.44
CA VAL A 135 0.06 -0.73 -16.67
C VAL A 135 -0.28 -0.78 -18.16
N PHE A 136 -1.52 -1.11 -18.46
CA PHE A 136 -2.06 -1.21 -19.81
C PHE A 136 -2.89 0.03 -20.15
N ALA A 137 -3.07 0.30 -21.45
CA ALA A 137 -3.81 1.47 -21.93
C ALA A 137 -5.29 1.48 -21.49
N ASN A 138 -5.85 0.33 -21.13
CA ASN A 138 -7.20 0.20 -20.59
C ASN A 138 -7.27 0.43 -19.06
N GLY A 139 -6.17 0.87 -18.44
CA GLY A 139 -6.06 1.13 -17.00
C GLY A 139 -5.86 -0.11 -16.13
N TRP A 140 -5.84 -1.32 -16.71
CA TRP A 140 -5.47 -2.51 -15.95
C TRP A 140 -4.01 -2.44 -15.54
N SER A 141 -3.68 -2.97 -14.37
CA SER A 141 -2.29 -3.15 -13.93
C SER A 141 -2.07 -4.60 -13.50
N ILE A 142 -0.99 -5.20 -13.96
CA ILE A 142 -0.51 -6.51 -13.49
C ILE A 142 0.90 -6.31 -12.96
N GLY A 143 1.13 -6.69 -11.71
CA GLY A 143 2.44 -6.56 -11.09
C GLY A 143 2.85 -7.81 -10.32
N ALA A 144 4.14 -7.89 -10.05
CA ALA A 144 4.74 -8.88 -9.18
C ALA A 144 5.64 -8.18 -8.17
N PHE A 145 5.74 -8.72 -6.96
CA PHE A 145 6.67 -8.22 -5.97
C PHE A 145 7.35 -9.38 -5.22
N ALA A 146 8.52 -9.09 -4.68
CA ALA A 146 9.25 -9.96 -3.77
C ALA A 146 9.79 -9.13 -2.60
N THR A 147 9.59 -9.63 -1.38
CA THR A 147 10.02 -8.99 -0.14
C THR A 147 10.97 -9.88 0.62
N LYS A 148 12.16 -9.39 0.90
CA LYS A 148 13.17 -10.08 1.72
C LYS A 148 13.46 -9.28 2.97
N THR A 149 13.37 -9.91 4.13
CA THR A 149 13.63 -9.26 5.42
C THR A 149 14.66 -10.03 6.23
N ASN A 150 15.03 -9.48 7.39
CA ASN A 150 16.00 -10.08 8.31
C ASN A 150 15.47 -11.32 9.07
N VAL A 151 14.22 -11.71 8.83
CA VAL A 151 13.61 -12.89 9.44
C VAL A 151 14.17 -14.16 8.80
N SER A 152 14.49 -15.16 9.63
CA SER A 152 15.09 -16.41 9.15
C SER A 152 14.13 -17.23 8.28
N SER A 153 14.68 -18.01 7.34
CA SER A 153 13.91 -18.93 6.49
C SER A 153 13.06 -19.91 7.32
N ALA A 154 13.60 -20.40 8.45
CA ALA A 154 12.86 -21.26 9.39
C ALA A 154 11.60 -20.58 9.97
N THR A 155 11.63 -19.24 10.12
CA THR A 155 10.48 -18.46 10.60
C THR A 155 9.49 -18.12 9.48
N PHE A 156 9.98 -18.04 8.23
CA PHE A 156 9.17 -17.83 7.02
C PHE A 156 8.52 -19.12 6.46
N GLY A 157 9.04 -20.32 6.75
CA GLY A 157 8.54 -21.61 6.24
C GLY A 157 9.28 -22.09 4.97
N GLU A 158 8.58 -22.72 4.00
CA GLU A 158 9.13 -23.21 2.70
C GLU A 158 9.59 -22.07 1.74
N GLY A 159 10.24 -21.02 2.26
CA GLY A 159 10.80 -19.92 1.49
C GLY A 159 11.52 -18.91 2.39
N SER A 160 12.47 -18.18 1.83
CA SER A 160 13.25 -17.15 2.54
C SER A 160 12.76 -15.71 2.30
N PHE A 161 11.67 -15.54 1.53
CA PHE A 161 11.13 -14.25 1.11
C PHE A 161 9.63 -14.37 0.79
N ASP A 162 8.87 -13.28 0.98
CA ASP A 162 7.49 -13.17 0.54
C ASP A 162 7.43 -12.81 -0.95
N LYS A 163 6.43 -13.33 -1.67
CA LYS A 163 6.24 -13.05 -3.10
C LYS A 163 4.76 -13.12 -3.47
N GLY A 164 4.36 -12.28 -4.39
CA GLY A 164 2.97 -12.24 -4.85
C GLY A 164 2.81 -11.60 -6.21
N LEU A 165 1.62 -11.79 -6.75
CA LEU A 165 1.10 -11.13 -7.94
C LEU A 165 -0.01 -10.17 -7.51
N ARG A 166 -0.09 -9.01 -8.15
CA ARG A 166 -1.17 -8.06 -7.94
C ARG A 166 -1.83 -7.73 -9.26
N ILE A 167 -3.16 -7.72 -9.25
CA ILE A 167 -3.98 -7.34 -10.39
C ILE A 167 -4.85 -6.17 -9.93
N THR A 168 -4.73 -5.03 -10.59
CA THR A 168 -5.56 -3.86 -10.34
C THR A 168 -6.50 -3.67 -11.51
N ILE A 169 -7.80 -3.64 -11.21
CA ILE A 169 -8.87 -3.43 -12.18
C ILE A 169 -9.50 -2.06 -11.86
N PRO A 170 -9.47 -1.09 -12.79
CA PRO A 170 -10.13 0.19 -12.58
C PRO A 170 -11.66 -0.01 -12.61
N PHE A 171 -12.39 0.53 -11.64
CA PHE A 171 -13.84 0.62 -11.71
C PHE A 171 -14.21 1.96 -12.36
N ALA A 172 -14.98 1.92 -13.44
CA ALA A 172 -15.53 3.10 -14.08
C ALA A 172 -17.05 3.06 -14.00
N TRP A 173 -17.66 3.59 -12.93
CA TRP A 173 -19.12 3.76 -12.87
C TRP A 173 -19.54 5.13 -12.34
N GLY A 174 -19.94 6.01 -13.27
CA GLY A 174 -21.29 6.60 -13.30
C GLY A 174 -21.68 7.72 -12.34
N LEU A 175 -20.92 8.05 -11.29
CA LEU A 175 -21.26 9.18 -10.42
C LEU A 175 -20.20 10.27 -10.58
N GLY A 176 -20.66 11.48 -10.94
CA GLY A 176 -19.89 12.66 -11.33
C GLY A 176 -18.97 13.28 -10.27
N THR A 177 -18.33 12.46 -9.44
CA THR A 177 -17.21 12.81 -8.57
C THR A 177 -15.94 12.19 -9.15
N ALA A 178 -14.87 12.98 -9.26
CA ALA A 178 -13.58 12.61 -9.85
C ALA A 178 -12.75 11.60 -9.02
N ASN A 179 -13.39 10.67 -8.31
CA ASN A 179 -12.70 9.66 -7.53
C ASN A 179 -12.58 8.38 -8.36
N LYS A 180 -11.39 8.16 -8.94
CA LYS A 180 -10.99 6.94 -9.64
C LYS A 180 -10.90 5.78 -8.65
N ARG A 181 -12.02 5.14 -8.32
CA ARG A 181 -12.00 3.93 -7.48
C ARG A 181 -11.44 2.75 -8.30
N SER A 182 -10.46 2.04 -7.77
CA SER A 182 -9.93 0.81 -8.37
C SER A 182 -10.07 -0.35 -7.40
N SER A 183 -10.27 -1.56 -7.94
CA SER A 183 -10.14 -2.80 -7.15
C SER A 183 -8.72 -3.32 -7.29
N THR A 184 -8.00 -3.48 -6.20
CA THR A 184 -6.72 -4.20 -6.21
C THR A 184 -6.92 -5.58 -5.59
N THR A 185 -6.74 -6.62 -6.39
CA THR A 185 -6.67 -8.01 -5.92
C THR A 185 -5.22 -8.43 -5.85
N THR A 186 -4.72 -8.73 -4.65
CA THR A 186 -3.36 -9.27 -4.45
C THR A 186 -3.43 -10.76 -4.19
N LEU A 187 -2.86 -11.55 -5.09
CA LEU A 187 -2.70 -12.99 -4.94
C LEU A 187 -1.31 -13.27 -4.38
N ARG A 188 -1.25 -13.71 -3.12
CA ARG A 188 0.01 -14.09 -2.45
C ARG A 188 0.11 -15.60 -2.38
N SER A 189 1.33 -16.11 -2.57
CA SER A 189 1.58 -17.56 -2.47
C SER A 189 1.29 -18.08 -1.07
N LEU A 190 1.55 -17.27 -0.03
CA LEU A 190 1.10 -17.49 1.34
C LEU A 190 0.84 -16.13 1.99
N THR A 191 -0.27 -16.00 2.74
CA THR A 191 -0.50 -14.82 3.58
C THR A 191 0.43 -14.91 4.78
N ARG A 192 1.52 -14.14 4.75
CA ARG A 192 2.54 -14.13 5.81
C ARG A 192 2.56 -12.80 6.56
N ASP A 193 3.08 -12.85 7.78
CA ASP A 193 3.20 -11.70 8.66
C ASP A 193 4.49 -10.89 8.42
N GLY A 194 5.58 -11.55 8.05
CA GLY A 194 6.85 -10.89 7.70
C GLY A 194 6.77 -10.17 6.35
N GLY A 195 7.41 -9.01 6.23
CA GLY A 195 7.38 -8.20 5.01
C GLY A 195 6.04 -7.53 4.72
N ALA A 196 5.12 -7.49 5.70
CA ALA A 196 3.81 -6.86 5.54
C ALA A 196 3.90 -5.33 5.72
N ARG A 197 3.57 -4.58 4.67
CA ARG A 197 3.49 -3.11 4.70
C ARG A 197 2.08 -2.65 5.09
N LEU A 198 1.98 -1.48 5.71
CA LEU A 198 0.71 -0.78 5.93
C LEU A 198 0.07 -0.38 4.60
N GLU A 199 -1.21 -0.70 4.44
CA GLU A 199 -2.00 -0.25 3.30
C GLU A 199 -2.61 1.11 3.65
N VAL A 200 -2.27 2.13 2.85
CA VAL A 200 -2.81 3.49 2.99
C VAL A 200 -3.31 3.93 1.63
N GLU A 201 -4.55 4.39 1.57
CA GLU A 201 -5.16 4.91 0.34
C GLU A 201 -4.44 6.18 -0.14
N ASP A 202 -4.41 6.40 -1.46
CA ASP A 202 -3.88 7.62 -2.09
C ASP A 202 -2.44 7.97 -1.68
N ARG A 203 -1.54 6.99 -1.71
CA ARG A 203 -0.09 7.22 -1.60
C ARG A 203 0.38 8.22 -2.67
N LEU A 204 1.38 9.03 -2.32
CA LEU A 204 1.75 10.19 -3.14
C LEU A 204 2.23 9.79 -4.54
N TYR A 205 3.02 8.73 -4.65
CA TYR A 205 3.62 8.38 -5.94
C TYR A 205 2.55 8.01 -6.98
N GLU A 206 1.60 7.16 -6.62
CA GLU A 206 0.50 6.75 -7.49
C GLU A 206 -0.35 7.96 -7.89
N ARG A 207 -0.70 8.83 -6.92
CA ARG A 207 -1.50 10.02 -7.17
C ARG A 207 -0.82 11.03 -8.10
N ILE A 208 0.47 11.30 -7.88
CA ILE A 208 1.24 12.25 -8.69
C ILE A 208 1.53 11.68 -10.07
N ARG A 209 1.89 10.40 -10.17
CA ARG A 209 2.09 9.72 -11.46
C ARG A 209 0.84 9.80 -12.32
N ASP A 210 -0.32 9.47 -11.77
CA ASP A 210 -1.58 9.48 -12.52
C ASP A 210 -2.00 10.89 -12.99
N THR A 211 -1.48 11.94 -12.35
CA THR A 211 -1.68 13.34 -12.75
C THR A 211 -0.66 13.78 -13.81
N GLN A 212 0.57 13.25 -13.74
CA GLN A 212 1.67 13.60 -14.66
C GLN A 212 1.69 12.72 -15.92
N ASP A 213 1.01 11.57 -15.94
CA ASP A 213 1.03 10.63 -17.07
C ASP A 213 0.10 11.09 -18.22
N PRO A 214 0.66 11.51 -19.38
CA PRO A 214 -0.13 11.93 -20.54
C PRO A 214 -0.78 10.76 -21.29
N GLN A 215 -0.45 9.51 -20.97
CA GLN A 215 -1.03 8.32 -21.60
C GLN A 215 -2.35 7.90 -20.93
N LEU A 216 -2.47 8.10 -19.60
CA LEU A 216 -3.71 7.89 -18.87
C LEU A 216 -4.79 8.94 -19.22
N SER A 217 -4.38 10.17 -19.58
CA SER A 217 -5.31 11.19 -20.10
C SER A 217 -5.78 10.89 -21.53
N ARG A 218 -4.95 10.22 -22.35
CA ARG A 218 -5.28 9.85 -23.73
C ARG A 218 -6.33 8.73 -23.85
N GLY A 219 -6.48 7.88 -22.84
CA GLY A 219 -7.52 6.84 -22.80
C GLY A 219 -8.95 7.38 -22.73
N TRP A 220 -9.13 8.63 -22.28
CA TRP A 220 -10.44 9.29 -22.11
C TRP A 220 -10.93 10.01 -23.38
N GLY A 221 -10.09 10.18 -24.40
CA GLY A 221 -10.45 10.84 -25.66
C GLY A 221 -11.29 9.98 -26.63
N LYS A 222 -11.51 8.69 -26.32
CA LYS A 222 -12.28 7.77 -27.18
C LYS A 222 -13.69 7.46 -26.69
N PHE A 223 -14.12 8.03 -25.56
CA PHE A 223 -15.47 7.83 -25.03
C PHE A 223 -16.43 9.01 -25.29
N TRP A 224 -15.93 10.08 -25.95
CA TRP A 224 -16.72 11.23 -26.39
C TRP A 224 -16.89 11.27 -27.91
N ARG A 225 -17.34 10.14 -28.48
CA ARG A 225 -18.05 10.10 -29.76
C ARG A 225 -19.30 9.25 -29.60
#